data_AF-A0A0F9GG61-F1
#
_entry.id   AF-A0A0F9GG61-F1
#
_cell.length_a   1.000
_cell.length_b   1.000
_cell.length_c   1.000
_cell.angle_alpha   90.00
_cell.angle_beta   90.00
_cell.angle_gamma   90.00
#
_symmetry.space_group_name_H-M   'P 1'
#
loop_
_entity.id
_entity.type
_entity.pdbx_description
1 polymer ?
#
loop_
_entity_poly.entity_id
_entity_poly.type
_entity_poly.pdbx_seq_one_letter_code
_entity_poly.pdbx_strand_id
1 'polypeptide(L)'
;MPSAVGYQPTLGTEMGELQERITSTRKGSVTSVQAIYVPADDLTDPAPATAFTHLDATTVLSRQISELGIYPAVDPLDSTSRVLDPQYVGEEHYYVATQVQEILQKYKDLQDIISILGMDELSEEDKLIVQRARKIQKFLSQPFFVAEQFTGISGAYVTLQDTIRCFKEVAEGKHDDLPEQAFYMVGTIEDAIEKAQESAKETAS
;
A
#
# COMPACT_ATOMS: atom_id res chain seq x y z
N MET A 1 13.30 -26.51 -28.07
CA MET A 1 14.29 -25.45 -27.77
C MET A 1 13.77 -24.66 -26.58
N PRO A 2 14.60 -24.30 -25.59
CA PRO A 2 14.19 -23.41 -24.52
C PRO A 2 13.83 -22.02 -25.09
N SER A 3 12.84 -21.37 -24.48
CA SER A 3 12.41 -20.01 -24.78
C SER A 3 13.35 -18.98 -24.14
N ALA A 4 12.94 -17.70 -24.13
CA ALA A 4 13.64 -16.62 -23.45
C ALA A 4 14.02 -17.00 -22.00
N VAL A 5 15.25 -16.65 -21.59
CA VAL A 5 15.77 -16.79 -20.22
C VAL A 5 15.73 -18.24 -19.67
N GLY A 6 15.61 -19.25 -20.55
CA GLY A 6 15.66 -20.67 -20.14
C GLY A 6 14.30 -21.27 -19.76
N TYR A 7 13.21 -20.52 -19.90
CA TYR A 7 11.86 -21.04 -19.66
C TYR A 7 11.37 -21.97 -20.76
N GLN A 8 10.40 -22.81 -20.42
CA GLN A 8 9.72 -23.69 -21.37
C GLN A 8 8.93 -22.89 -22.43
N PRO A 9 8.90 -23.34 -23.70
CA PRO A 9 8.15 -22.65 -24.76
C PRO A 9 6.62 -22.68 -24.54
N THR A 10 6.12 -23.60 -23.70
CA THR A 10 4.71 -23.77 -23.33
C THR A 10 4.28 -22.94 -22.12
N LEU A 11 5.16 -22.09 -21.57
CA LEU A 11 4.92 -21.35 -20.32
C LEU A 11 3.58 -20.61 -20.32
N GLY A 12 3.28 -19.88 -21.39
CA GLY A 12 2.02 -19.12 -21.50
C GLY A 12 0.78 -20.02 -21.52
N THR A 13 0.81 -21.12 -22.27
CA THR A 13 -0.32 -22.04 -22.38
C THR A 13 -0.59 -22.75 -21.06
N GLU A 14 0.45 -23.27 -20.40
CA GLU A 14 0.31 -23.97 -19.12
C GLU A 14 -0.15 -23.03 -18.01
N MET A 15 0.35 -21.78 -18.00
CA MET A 15 -0.13 -20.76 -17.09
C MET A 15 -1.62 -20.47 -17.34
N GLY A 16 -2.02 -20.27 -18.59
CA GLY A 16 -3.41 -19.99 -18.96
C GLY A 16 -4.37 -21.12 -18.55
N GLU A 17 -4.01 -22.37 -18.81
CA GLU A 17 -4.86 -23.53 -18.41
C GLU A 17 -5.12 -23.60 -16.90
N LEU A 18 -4.16 -23.17 -16.08
CA LEU A 18 -4.31 -23.08 -14.64
C LEU A 18 -5.16 -21.86 -14.24
N GLN A 19 -4.80 -20.67 -14.74
CA GLN A 19 -5.40 -19.40 -14.33
C GLN A 19 -6.88 -19.29 -14.73
N GLU A 20 -7.25 -19.76 -15.92
CA GLU A 20 -8.64 -19.72 -16.42
C GLU A 20 -9.61 -20.57 -15.59
N ARG A 21 -9.10 -21.53 -14.81
CA ARG A 21 -9.94 -22.32 -13.89
C ARG A 21 -10.27 -21.56 -12.61
N ILE A 22 -9.50 -20.51 -12.29
CA ILE A 22 -9.67 -19.66 -11.13
C ILE A 22 -10.54 -18.48 -11.56
N THR A 23 -11.86 -18.67 -11.53
CA THR A 23 -12.79 -17.62 -11.96
C THR A 23 -14.11 -17.70 -11.20
N SER A 24 -14.92 -16.66 -11.36
CA SER A 24 -16.27 -16.62 -10.83
C SER A 24 -17.26 -17.27 -11.80
N THR A 25 -18.12 -18.13 -11.28
CA THR A 25 -19.18 -18.81 -12.04
C THR A 25 -20.54 -18.48 -11.45
N ARG A 26 -21.62 -18.88 -12.14
CA ARG A 26 -22.99 -18.74 -11.61
C ARG A 26 -23.25 -19.54 -10.34
N LYS A 27 -22.40 -20.53 -10.01
CA LYS A 27 -22.54 -21.38 -8.81
C LYS A 27 -21.76 -20.87 -7.60
N GLY A 28 -20.83 -19.94 -7.81
CA GLY A 28 -19.91 -19.46 -6.78
C GLY A 28 -18.65 -18.87 -7.38
N SER A 29 -17.79 -18.30 -6.53
CA SER A 29 -16.54 -17.67 -6.91
C SER A 29 -15.34 -18.37 -6.27
N VAL A 30 -14.21 -18.33 -6.97
CA VAL A 30 -12.90 -18.70 -6.42
C VAL A 30 -12.02 -17.45 -6.51
N THR A 31 -11.62 -16.92 -5.37
CA THR A 31 -10.63 -15.84 -5.29
C THR A 31 -9.29 -16.45 -4.90
N SER A 32 -8.30 -16.39 -5.79
CA SER A 32 -6.94 -16.87 -5.49
C SER A 32 -6.05 -15.73 -5.04
N VAL A 33 -5.32 -15.93 -3.95
CA VAL A 33 -4.16 -15.11 -3.58
C VAL A 33 -2.92 -15.90 -3.97
N GLN A 34 -2.13 -15.38 -4.90
CA GLN A 34 -0.99 -16.09 -5.50
C GLN A 34 0.31 -15.39 -5.12
N ALA A 35 1.20 -16.11 -4.43
CA ALA A 35 2.54 -15.62 -4.13
C ALA A 35 3.43 -15.83 -5.37
N ILE A 36 3.83 -14.74 -6.01
CA ILE A 36 4.74 -14.76 -7.16
C ILE A 36 6.12 -14.33 -6.68
N TYR A 37 7.08 -15.25 -6.79
CA TYR A 37 8.47 -14.92 -6.54
C TYR A 37 9.06 -14.24 -7.78
N VAL A 38 9.61 -13.04 -7.61
CA VAL A 38 10.26 -12.27 -8.67
C VAL A 38 11.77 -12.54 -8.60
N PRO A 39 12.36 -13.20 -9.61
CA PRO A 39 13.79 -13.45 -9.64
C PRO A 39 14.57 -12.15 -9.72
N ALA A 40 15.55 -11.96 -8.81
CA ALA A 40 16.44 -10.80 -8.80
C ALA A 40 15.73 -9.43 -8.79
N ASP A 41 14.51 -9.36 -8.25
CA ASP A 41 13.66 -8.15 -8.23
C ASP A 41 13.33 -7.59 -9.64
N ASP A 42 13.45 -8.42 -10.70
CA ASP A 42 13.17 -8.04 -12.09
C ASP A 42 11.74 -8.43 -12.53
N LEU A 43 10.84 -7.43 -12.57
CA LEU A 43 9.46 -7.59 -13.02
C LEU A 43 9.32 -7.87 -14.53
N THR A 44 10.39 -7.70 -15.31
CA THR A 44 10.40 -7.95 -16.75
C THR A 44 10.73 -9.39 -17.11
N ASP A 45 11.07 -10.22 -16.12
CA ASP A 45 11.29 -11.65 -16.33
C ASP A 45 10.04 -12.33 -16.94
N PRO A 46 10.20 -13.27 -17.91
CA PRO A 46 9.08 -13.89 -18.60
C PRO A 46 8.04 -14.57 -17.69
N ALA A 47 8.42 -15.10 -16.53
CA ALA A 47 7.49 -15.78 -15.64
C ALA A 47 6.54 -14.80 -14.91
N PRO A 48 7.03 -13.79 -14.16
CA PRO A 48 6.19 -12.72 -13.62
C PRO A 48 5.37 -12.01 -14.70
N ALA A 49 6.01 -11.65 -15.83
CA ALA A 49 5.33 -10.93 -16.91
C ALA A 49 4.12 -11.71 -17.46
N THR A 50 4.26 -13.03 -17.67
CA THR A 50 3.16 -13.89 -18.12
C THR A 50 2.09 -14.02 -17.03
N ALA A 51 2.47 -14.24 -15.78
CA ALA A 51 1.52 -14.36 -14.67
C ALA A 51 0.68 -13.09 -14.48
N PHE A 52 1.29 -11.91 -14.56
CA PHE A 52 0.61 -10.62 -14.37
C PHE A 52 -0.51 -10.36 -15.38
N THR A 53 -0.43 -10.92 -16.60
CA THR A 53 -1.51 -10.78 -17.58
C THR A 53 -2.84 -11.37 -17.14
N HIS A 54 -2.80 -12.39 -16.26
CA HIS A 54 -3.97 -13.08 -15.74
C HIS A 54 -4.49 -12.50 -14.42
N LEU A 55 -3.73 -11.61 -13.77
CA LEU A 55 -4.12 -11.07 -12.47
C LEU A 55 -5.03 -9.86 -12.63
N ASP A 56 -6.07 -9.82 -11.79
CA ASP A 56 -6.95 -8.65 -11.71
C ASP A 56 -6.43 -7.59 -10.74
N ALA A 57 -5.58 -7.98 -9.79
CA ALA A 57 -4.88 -7.07 -8.90
C ALA A 57 -3.48 -7.59 -8.60
N THR A 58 -2.54 -6.66 -8.45
CA THR A 58 -1.16 -6.92 -8.06
C THR A 58 -0.87 -6.20 -6.75
N THR A 59 -0.41 -6.95 -5.75
CA THR A 59 0.09 -6.39 -4.49
C THR A 59 1.59 -6.61 -4.44
N VAL A 60 2.34 -5.54 -4.70
CA VAL A 60 3.80 -5.58 -4.73
C VAL A 60 4.34 -5.37 -3.32
N LEU A 61 5.22 -6.27 -2.87
CA LEU A 61 5.90 -6.15 -1.58
C LEU A 61 7.31 -5.61 -1.80
N SER A 62 7.62 -4.47 -1.20
CA SER A 62 8.89 -3.76 -1.40
C SER A 62 9.82 -3.89 -0.19
N ARG A 63 11.09 -4.22 -0.47
CA ARG A 63 12.14 -4.24 0.56
C ARG A 63 12.33 -2.86 1.19
N GLN A 64 12.32 -1.80 0.38
CA GLN A 64 12.51 -0.43 0.84
C GLN A 64 11.46 -0.03 1.90
N ILE A 65 10.21 -0.46 1.71
CA ILE A 65 9.13 -0.18 2.67
C ILE A 65 9.31 -0.98 3.96
N SER A 66 9.76 -2.24 3.86
CA SER A 66 10.06 -3.06 5.04
C SER A 66 11.21 -2.50 5.88
N GLU A 67 12.22 -1.89 5.25
CA GLU A 67 13.36 -1.24 5.92
C GLU A 67 12.93 0.02 6.70
N LEU A 68 11.82 0.66 6.31
CA LEU A 68 11.17 1.74 7.06
C LEU A 68 10.34 1.25 8.25
N GLY A 69 10.28 -0.06 8.48
CA GLY A 69 9.50 -0.71 9.53
C GLY A 69 7.99 -0.76 9.25
N ILE A 70 7.55 -0.48 8.02
CA ILE A 70 6.13 -0.45 7.66
C ILE A 70 5.69 -1.86 7.29
N TYR A 71 4.69 -2.39 8.02
CA TYR A 71 4.08 -3.68 7.74
C TYR A 71 2.55 -3.54 7.64
N PRO A 72 1.91 -4.14 6.61
CA PRO A 72 2.54 -4.90 5.53
C PRO A 72 3.37 -4.02 4.58
N ALA A 73 4.45 -4.58 4.02
CA ALA A 73 5.40 -3.83 3.19
C ALA A 73 4.90 -3.64 1.74
N VAL A 74 3.62 -3.27 1.58
CA VAL A 74 2.97 -3.06 0.28
C VAL A 74 3.42 -1.74 -0.33
N ASP A 75 3.85 -1.77 -1.59
CA ASP A 75 4.11 -0.56 -2.36
C ASP A 75 2.79 0.00 -2.93
N PRO A 76 2.31 1.16 -2.45
CA PRO A 76 1.02 1.71 -2.86
C PRO A 76 1.01 2.31 -4.28
N LEU A 77 2.18 2.56 -4.87
CA LEU A 77 2.30 3.12 -6.22
C LEU A 77 2.53 2.03 -7.27
N ASP A 78 3.27 0.97 -6.91
CA ASP A 78 3.51 -0.16 -7.81
C ASP A 78 2.40 -1.24 -7.73
N SER A 79 1.59 -1.24 -6.67
CA SER A 79 0.41 -2.11 -6.56
C SER A 79 -0.76 -1.56 -7.35
N THR A 80 -1.46 -2.44 -8.07
CA THR A 80 -2.57 -2.04 -8.96
C THR A 80 -3.77 -2.96 -8.83
N SER A 81 -4.93 -2.47 -9.24
CA SER A 81 -6.16 -3.26 -9.28
C SER A 81 -7.05 -2.81 -10.44
N ARG A 82 -7.53 -3.74 -11.25
CA ARG A 82 -8.47 -3.47 -12.35
C ARG A 82 -9.82 -2.96 -11.86
N VAL A 83 -10.21 -3.31 -10.64
CA VAL A 83 -11.50 -2.90 -10.07
C VAL A 83 -11.44 -1.53 -9.40
N LEU A 84 -10.27 -0.88 -9.34
CA LEU A 84 -10.15 0.50 -8.88
C LEU A 84 -10.66 1.46 -9.96
N ASP A 85 -11.97 1.43 -10.20
CA ASP A 85 -12.71 2.27 -11.13
C ASP A 85 -14.02 2.72 -10.44
N PRO A 86 -14.45 3.99 -10.60
CA PRO A 86 -15.68 4.49 -9.99
C PRO A 86 -16.92 3.62 -10.25
N GLN A 87 -16.98 2.93 -11.40
CA GLN A 87 -18.09 2.05 -11.77
C GLN A 87 -18.20 0.81 -10.87
N TYR A 88 -17.10 0.38 -10.26
CA TYR A 88 -17.07 -0.81 -9.40
C TYR A 88 -17.00 -0.45 -7.92
N VAL A 89 -16.14 0.51 -7.53
CA VAL A 89 -15.91 0.84 -6.12
C VAL A 89 -16.70 2.05 -5.62
N GLY A 90 -17.33 2.79 -6.53
CA GLY A 90 -17.99 4.05 -6.24
C GLY A 90 -17.04 5.25 -6.25
N GLU A 91 -17.61 6.43 -6.48
CA GLU A 91 -16.90 7.71 -6.63
C GLU A 91 -16.03 8.06 -5.42
N GLU A 92 -16.56 7.90 -4.20
CA GLU A 92 -15.84 8.31 -2.99
C GLU A 92 -14.59 7.45 -2.74
N HIS A 93 -14.71 6.13 -2.88
CA HIS A 93 -13.57 5.23 -2.71
C HIS A 93 -12.49 5.53 -3.76
N TYR A 94 -12.89 5.64 -5.03
CA TYR A 94 -11.96 5.94 -6.11
C TYR A 94 -11.24 7.27 -5.88
N TYR A 95 -11.99 8.33 -5.57
CA TYR A 95 -11.43 9.66 -5.32
C TYR A 95 -10.39 9.65 -4.19
N VAL A 96 -10.72 9.05 -3.05
CA VAL A 96 -9.80 8.99 -1.90
C VAL A 96 -8.55 8.19 -2.24
N ALA A 97 -8.68 7.05 -2.92
CA ALA A 97 -7.54 6.25 -3.34
C ALA A 97 -6.63 7.02 -4.31
N THR A 98 -7.20 7.70 -5.31
CA THR A 98 -6.44 8.52 -6.26
C THR A 98 -5.73 9.68 -5.55
N GLN A 99 -6.39 10.38 -4.61
CA GLN A 99 -5.75 11.45 -3.85
C GLN A 99 -4.56 10.95 -3.02
N VAL A 100 -4.71 9.80 -2.36
CA VAL A 100 -3.62 9.17 -1.61
C VAL A 100 -2.44 8.86 -2.53
N GLN A 101 -2.71 8.28 -3.72
CA GLN A 101 -1.68 8.01 -4.71
C GLN A 101 -1.00 9.29 -5.22
N GLU A 102 -1.76 10.35 -5.51
CA GLU A 102 -1.21 11.64 -5.94
C GLU A 102 -0.29 12.26 -4.89
N ILE A 103 -0.69 12.23 -3.61
CA ILE A 103 0.14 12.75 -2.50
C ILE A 103 1.44 11.94 -2.40
N LEU A 104 1.36 10.61 -2.47
CA LEU A 104 2.53 9.74 -2.39
C LEU A 104 3.44 9.87 -3.61
N GLN A 105 2.88 10.06 -4.80
CA GLN A 105 3.66 10.29 -6.02
C GLN A 105 4.41 11.63 -5.94
N LYS A 106 3.74 12.71 -5.56
CA LYS A 106 4.40 14.01 -5.35
C LYS A 106 5.49 13.91 -4.30
N TYR A 107 5.26 13.17 -3.21
CA TYR A 107 6.30 12.94 -2.21
C TYR A 107 7.52 12.23 -2.79
N LYS A 108 7.32 11.19 -3.60
CA LYS A 108 8.40 10.48 -4.30
C LYS A 108 9.21 11.42 -5.19
N ASP A 109 8.56 12.30 -5.95
CA ASP A 109 9.22 13.29 -6.80
C ASP A 109 10.04 14.32 -5.97
N LEU A 110 9.55 14.67 -4.77
CA LEU A 110 10.22 15.60 -3.86
C LEU A 110 11.36 14.95 -3.06
N GLN A 111 11.41 13.62 -2.92
CA GLN A 111 12.45 12.93 -2.15
C GLN A 111 13.86 13.18 -2.69
N ASP A 112 14.03 13.19 -4.02
CA ASP A 112 15.33 13.49 -4.64
C ASP A 112 15.80 14.89 -4.30
N ILE A 113 14.89 15.87 -4.37
CA ILE A 113 15.15 17.27 -4.01
C ILE A 113 15.54 17.36 -2.53
N ILE A 114 14.77 16.72 -1.63
CA ILE A 114 15.06 16.69 -0.19
C ILE A 114 16.43 16.08 0.10
N SER A 115 16.80 15.01 -0.62
CA SER A 115 18.07 14.32 -0.40
C SER A 115 19.30 15.16 -0.78
N ILE A 116 19.15 16.11 -1.72
CA ILE A 116 20.24 16.95 -2.24
C ILE A 116 20.27 18.31 -1.53
N LEU A 117 19.12 18.97 -1.43
CA LEU A 117 18.99 20.37 -0.99
C LEU A 117 18.51 20.50 0.46
N GLY A 118 17.84 19.48 1.00
CA GLY A 118 17.21 19.52 2.32
C GLY A 118 15.75 19.99 2.27
N MET A 119 15.05 19.83 3.40
CA MET A 119 13.61 20.11 3.51
C MET A 119 13.28 21.61 3.56
N ASP A 120 14.25 22.45 3.92
CA ASP A 120 14.06 23.90 4.08
C ASP A 120 13.88 24.63 2.75
N GLU A 121 14.41 24.05 1.66
CA GLU A 121 14.35 24.60 0.29
C GLU A 121 13.02 24.34 -0.43
N LEU A 122 12.14 23.54 0.18
CA LEU A 122 10.80 23.29 -0.34
C LEU A 122 9.87 24.49 -0.11
N SER A 123 8.90 24.67 -1.00
CA SER A 123 7.80 25.61 -0.76
C SER A 123 6.97 25.16 0.45
N GLU A 124 6.24 26.08 1.08
CA GLU A 124 5.38 25.72 2.22
C GLU A 124 4.27 24.72 1.83
N GLU A 125 3.80 24.77 0.57
CA GLU A 125 2.85 23.80 0.03
C GLU A 125 3.50 22.40 -0.11
N ASP A 126 4.72 22.33 -0.65
CA ASP A 126 5.46 21.07 -0.78
C ASP A 126 5.79 20.47 0.59
N LYS A 127 6.18 21.31 1.57
CA LYS A 127 6.40 20.85 2.95
C LYS A 127 5.14 20.21 3.52
N LEU A 128 3.97 20.80 3.28
CA LEU A 128 2.69 20.25 3.72
C LEU A 128 2.39 18.90 3.05
N ILE A 129 2.65 18.79 1.74
CA ILE A 129 2.49 17.53 0.99
C ILE A 129 3.41 16.45 1.57
N VAL A 130 4.68 16.77 1.85
CA VAL A 130 5.64 15.84 2.44
C VAL A 130 5.18 15.37 3.82
N GLN A 131 4.70 16.28 4.66
CA GLN A 131 4.17 15.94 5.99
C GLN A 131 2.97 14.99 5.89
N ARG A 132 1.99 15.28 5.02
CA ARG A 132 0.84 14.40 4.81
C ARG A 132 1.24 13.06 4.22
N ALA A 133 2.15 13.04 3.25
CA ALA A 133 2.63 11.82 2.65
C ALA A 133 3.33 10.90 3.67
N ARG A 134 4.14 11.44 4.56
CA ARG A 134 4.77 10.67 5.64
C ARG A 134 3.74 10.07 6.60
N LYS A 135 2.71 10.84 6.97
CA LYS A 135 1.58 10.35 7.78
C LYS A 135 0.84 9.22 7.08
N ILE A 136 0.47 9.41 5.82
CA ILE A 136 -0.18 8.39 4.99
C ILE A 136 0.70 7.13 4.90
N GLN A 137 2.00 7.29 4.64
CA GLN A 137 2.94 6.17 4.53
C GLN A 137 3.01 5.35 5.82
N LYS A 138 2.99 6.01 6.99
CA LYS A 138 2.91 5.33 8.28
C LYS A 138 1.52 4.72 8.52
N PHE A 139 0.45 5.40 8.12
CA PHE A 139 -0.92 4.94 8.31
C PHE A 139 -1.32 3.74 7.45
N LEU A 140 -0.57 3.47 6.38
CA LEU A 140 -0.66 2.22 5.63
C LEU A 140 -0.12 1.00 6.42
N SER A 141 0.57 1.22 7.54
CA SER A 141 0.93 0.12 8.45
C SER A 141 -0.24 -0.29 9.34
N GLN A 142 -0.38 -1.59 9.58
CA GLN A 142 -1.47 -2.14 10.39
C GLN A 142 -0.97 -3.32 11.23
N PRO A 143 -1.29 -3.37 12.53
CA PRO A 143 -0.94 -4.52 13.36
C PRO A 143 -1.79 -5.73 12.99
N PHE A 144 -1.12 -6.86 12.74
CA PHE A 144 -1.77 -8.11 12.38
C PHE A 144 -2.02 -9.01 13.60
N PHE A 145 -3.22 -9.60 13.68
CA PHE A 145 -3.56 -10.58 14.72
C PHE A 145 -2.58 -11.75 14.77
N VAL A 146 -2.08 -12.20 13.63
CA VAL A 146 -1.11 -13.30 13.54
C VAL A 146 0.29 -12.90 14.02
N ALA A 147 0.60 -11.60 14.06
CA ALA A 147 1.89 -11.07 14.48
C ALA A 147 1.91 -10.68 15.97
N GLU A 148 0.75 -10.63 16.62
CA GLU A 148 0.56 -10.16 18.00
C GLU A 148 1.47 -10.88 19.02
N GLN A 149 1.67 -12.19 18.85
CA GLN A 149 2.57 -12.96 19.72
C GLN A 149 4.05 -12.55 19.63
N PHE A 150 4.45 -11.96 18.51
CA PHE A 150 5.84 -11.55 18.26
C PHE A 150 6.04 -10.05 18.50
N THR A 151 5.02 -9.23 18.26
CA THR A 151 5.11 -7.77 18.37
C THR A 151 4.63 -7.26 19.73
N GLY A 152 3.76 -8.00 20.43
CA GLY A 152 3.07 -7.54 21.63
C GLY A 152 2.00 -6.48 21.37
N ILE A 153 1.70 -6.16 20.09
CA ILE A 153 0.70 -5.18 19.68
C ILE A 153 -0.55 -5.94 19.23
N SER A 154 -1.70 -5.62 19.84
CA SER A 154 -2.98 -6.22 19.47
C SER A 154 -3.29 -6.00 18.00
N GLY A 155 -3.70 -7.06 17.31
CA GLY A 155 -4.15 -6.94 15.93
C GLY A 155 -5.37 -6.01 15.80
N ALA A 156 -5.49 -5.33 14.66
CA ALA A 156 -6.62 -4.48 14.33
C ALA A 156 -7.31 -4.98 13.05
N TYR A 157 -8.65 -4.98 13.04
CA TYR A 157 -9.46 -5.17 11.84
C TYR A 157 -10.13 -3.83 11.51
N VAL A 158 -9.91 -3.33 10.30
CA VAL A 158 -10.43 -2.03 9.85
C VAL A 158 -11.46 -2.29 8.75
N THR A 159 -12.63 -1.68 8.87
CA THR A 159 -13.69 -1.82 7.86
C THR A 159 -13.37 -0.96 6.63
N LEU A 160 -13.88 -1.34 5.46
CA LEU A 160 -13.70 -0.55 4.23
C LEU A 160 -14.18 0.90 4.39
N GLN A 161 -15.33 1.09 5.06
CA GLN A 161 -15.89 2.41 5.29
C GLN A 161 -14.99 3.27 6.18
N ASP A 162 -14.43 2.67 7.23
CA ASP A 162 -13.47 3.36 8.09
C ASP A 162 -12.18 3.68 7.35
N THR A 163 -11.65 2.76 6.53
CA THR A 163 -10.46 3.03 5.71
C THR A 163 -10.67 4.25 4.81
N ILE A 164 -11.76 4.28 4.04
CA ILE A 164 -12.07 5.40 3.14
C ILE A 164 -12.20 6.71 3.92
N ARG A 165 -12.95 6.70 5.04
CA ARG A 165 -13.12 7.88 5.90
C ARG A 165 -11.79 8.37 6.45
N CYS A 166 -10.99 7.49 7.06
CA CYS A 166 -9.75 7.86 7.73
C CYS A 166 -8.74 8.45 6.72
N PHE A 167 -8.54 7.81 5.57
CA PHE A 167 -7.63 8.32 4.55
C PHE A 167 -8.11 9.63 3.92
N LYS A 168 -9.43 9.81 3.76
CA LYS A 168 -10.00 11.09 3.32
C LYS A 168 -9.68 12.22 4.29
N GLU A 169 -9.87 11.99 5.58
CA GLU A 169 -9.60 13.01 6.60
C GLU A 169 -8.12 13.41 6.64
N VAL A 170 -7.20 12.45 6.47
CA VAL A 170 -5.76 12.72 6.39
C VAL A 170 -5.40 13.47 5.10
N ALA A 171 -5.95 13.07 3.95
CA ALA A 171 -5.72 13.74 2.67
C ALA A 171 -6.24 15.20 2.67
N GLU A 172 -7.40 15.43 3.30
CA GLU A 172 -8.02 16.76 3.47
C GLU A 172 -7.29 17.63 4.52
N GLY A 173 -6.37 17.05 5.31
CA GLY A 173 -5.57 17.79 6.30
C GLY A 173 -6.24 18.01 7.65
N LYS A 174 -7.29 17.26 7.98
CA LYS A 174 -8.00 17.40 9.26
C LYS A 174 -7.14 17.01 10.47
N HIS A 175 -6.05 16.28 10.24
CA HIS A 175 -5.15 15.72 11.24
C HIS A 175 -3.70 16.17 11.01
N ASP A 176 -3.51 17.37 10.44
CA ASP A 176 -2.19 17.94 10.15
C ASP A 176 -1.40 18.30 11.42
N ASP A 177 -2.09 18.51 12.54
CA ASP A 177 -1.53 18.78 13.86
C ASP A 177 -0.98 17.53 14.57
N LEU A 178 -1.47 16.33 14.22
CA LEU A 178 -1.00 15.08 14.82
C LEU A 178 0.45 14.76 14.41
N PRO A 179 1.29 14.22 15.30
CA PRO A 179 2.64 13.80 14.95
C PRO A 179 2.62 12.57 14.02
N GLU A 180 3.60 12.45 13.13
CA GLU A 180 3.71 11.32 12.17
C GLU A 180 3.68 9.95 12.86
N GLN A 181 4.30 9.84 14.04
CA GLN A 181 4.41 8.59 14.78
C GLN A 181 3.07 8.10 15.35
N ALA A 182 2.07 8.97 15.46
CA ALA A 182 0.72 8.60 15.88
C ALA A 182 0.04 7.68 14.84
N PHE A 183 0.41 7.81 13.57
CA PHE A 183 -0.15 7.02 12.47
C PHE A 183 0.53 5.66 12.29
N TYR A 184 1.56 5.34 13.09
CA TYR A 184 2.30 4.09 12.95
C TYR A 184 1.64 2.95 13.74
N MET A 185 1.40 1.80 13.10
CA MET A 185 0.83 0.59 13.73
C MET A 185 -0.48 0.85 14.48
N VAL A 186 -1.44 1.47 13.80
CA VAL A 186 -2.78 1.77 14.30
C VAL A 186 -3.83 1.27 13.29
N GLY A 187 -5.08 1.12 13.69
CA GLY A 187 -6.16 0.70 12.79
C GLY A 187 -6.91 1.88 12.18
N THR A 188 -7.48 2.72 13.05
CA THR A 188 -8.36 3.83 12.68
C THR A 188 -7.75 5.18 13.02
N ILE A 189 -8.40 6.27 12.60
CA ILE A 189 -7.96 7.62 12.93
C ILE A 189 -8.15 7.92 14.42
N GLU A 190 -9.16 7.32 15.04
CA GLU A 190 -9.39 7.41 16.47
C GLU A 190 -8.21 6.83 17.27
N ASP A 191 -7.67 5.68 16.84
CA ASP A 191 -6.48 5.07 17.44
C ASP A 191 -5.26 5.98 17.31
N ALA A 192 -5.11 6.66 16.17
CA ALA A 192 -4.01 7.61 15.97
C ALA A 192 -4.13 8.81 16.92
N ILE A 193 -5.33 9.35 17.10
CA ILE A 193 -5.59 10.46 18.03
C ILE A 193 -5.29 10.04 19.47
N GLU A 194 -5.76 8.86 19.89
CA GLU A 194 -5.50 8.32 21.23
C GLU A 194 -4.00 8.17 21.48
N LYS A 195 -3.29 7.56 20.53
CA LYS A 195 -1.83 7.38 20.59
C LYS A 195 -1.07 8.71 20.66
N ALA A 196 -1.52 9.73 19.92
CA ALA A 196 -0.93 11.07 20.00
C ALA A 196 -1.10 11.69 21.39
N GLN A 197 -2.28 11.53 22.01
CA GLN A 197 -2.57 12.03 23.35
C GLN A 197 -1.74 11.32 24.43
N GLU A 198 -1.55 10.00 24.32
CA GLU A 198 -0.68 9.25 25.23
C GLU A 198 0.77 9.71 25.13
N SER A 199 1.29 9.81 23.91
CA SER A 199 2.67 10.27 23.66
C SER A 199 2.92 11.69 24.21
N ALA A 200 1.92 12.57 24.10
CA ALA A 200 2.00 13.93 24.63
C ALA A 200 2.02 13.96 26.18
N LYS A 201 1.26 13.07 26.84
CA LYS A 201 1.25 12.94 28.31
C LYS A 201 2.58 12.41 28.84
N GLU A 202 3.18 11.43 28.15
CA GLU A 202 4.49 10.88 28.50
C GLU A 202 5.61 11.92 28.38
N THR A 203 5.57 12.75 27.33
CA THR A 203 6.58 13.81 27.11
C THR A 203 6.46 14.95 28.12
N ALA A 204 5.27 15.16 28.69
CA ALA A 204 4.99 16.20 29.68
C ALA A 204 5.28 15.76 31.14
N SER A 205 5.55 14.48 31.38
CA SER A 205 5.84 13.90 32.69
C SER A 205 7.34 13.76 32.94
#